data_AF-A0A0M8XQX5-F1
#
_entry.id   AF-A0A0M8XQX5-F1
#
_cell.length_a   1.000
_cell.length_b   1.000
_cell.length_c   1.000
_cell.angle_alpha   90.00
_cell.angle_beta   90.00
_cell.angle_gamma   90.00
#
_symmetry.space_group_name_H-M   'P 1'
#
loop_
_entity.id
_entity.type
_entity.pdbx_description
1 polymer ?
#
loop_
_entity_poly.entity_id
_entity_poly.type
_entity_poly.pdbx_seq_one_letter_code
_entity_poly.pdbx_strand_id
1 'polypeptide(L)'
;MEYPLSHRERRATALLTAAVSSCLALSACTSEEGGAPAETPGAAESASPEVVPRTWVEREVRVRTLDRMMTEGDPQEVMDNTGDLGERLLETRIVQEGDDGYVVELDKDEWDPDAVTFTTRLDAALAEAMSANEVTWCEETVPGDEFVRSYLDEYWEAFDSEEEYVESIEAYVDCRS
;
A
#
# COMPACT_ATOMS: atom_id res chain seq x y z
N MET A 1 -11.03 -49.63 -12.03
CA MET A 1 -11.24 -48.18 -11.85
C MET A 1 -10.02 -47.53 -12.49
N GLU A 2 -10.16 -47.23 -13.77
CA GLU A 2 -9.08 -46.89 -14.69
C GLU A 2 -9.04 -45.36 -14.83
N TYR A 3 -7.85 -44.78 -14.67
CA TYR A 3 -7.60 -43.36 -14.90
C TYR A 3 -7.34 -43.12 -16.39
N PRO A 4 -8.02 -42.19 -17.05
CA PRO A 4 -7.54 -41.65 -18.32
C PRO A 4 -6.60 -40.47 -18.06
N LEU A 5 -5.32 -40.68 -18.41
CA LEU A 5 -4.36 -39.61 -18.68
C LEU A 5 -4.58 -39.03 -20.07
N SER A 6 -4.31 -37.73 -20.15
CA SER A 6 -3.89 -36.93 -21.31
C SER A 6 -4.96 -36.43 -22.29
N HIS A 7 -5.10 -35.10 -22.33
CA HIS A 7 -4.80 -34.37 -23.56
C HIS A 7 -4.25 -32.97 -23.23
N ARG A 8 -2.96 -32.80 -23.52
CA ARG A 8 -2.20 -31.55 -23.44
C ARG A 8 -2.54 -30.72 -24.67
N GLU A 9 -3.38 -29.70 -24.55
CA GLU A 9 -3.51 -28.68 -25.61
C GLU A 9 -2.51 -27.55 -25.38
N ARG A 10 -1.48 -27.54 -26.23
CA ARG A 10 -0.62 -26.40 -26.52
C ARG A 10 -1.31 -25.54 -27.58
N ARG A 11 -1.63 -24.28 -27.29
CA ARG A 11 -1.91 -23.21 -28.26
C ARG A 11 -1.66 -21.87 -27.55
N ALA A 12 -1.12 -20.82 -28.11
CA ALA A 12 -0.17 -20.58 -29.20
C ALA A 12 0.45 -19.22 -28.82
N THR A 13 1.77 -19.09 -28.91
CA THR A 13 2.46 -17.83 -28.60
C THR A 13 2.13 -16.79 -29.67
N ALA A 14 1.48 -15.69 -29.28
CA ALA A 14 1.35 -14.50 -30.13
C ALA A 14 2.39 -13.47 -29.68
N LEU A 15 3.56 -13.50 -30.32
CA LEU A 15 4.51 -12.38 -30.28
C LEU A 15 4.04 -11.35 -31.29
N LEU A 16 3.60 -10.19 -30.83
CA LEU A 16 3.36 -9.02 -31.66
C LEU A 16 4.25 -7.88 -31.18
N THR A 17 5.36 -7.73 -31.89
CA THR A 17 6.28 -6.60 -31.89
C THR A 17 5.58 -5.33 -32.35
N ALA A 18 5.57 -4.29 -31.52
CA ALA A 18 5.21 -2.93 -31.93
C ALA A 18 6.46 -2.03 -31.84
N ALA A 19 6.70 -1.30 -32.93
CA ALA A 19 7.94 -0.61 -33.25
C ALA A 19 8.19 0.66 -32.42
N VAL A 20 9.44 0.85 -32.03
CA VAL A 20 9.97 2.11 -31.45
C VAL A 20 10.07 3.15 -32.56
N SER A 21 9.39 4.28 -32.42
CA SER A 21 9.49 5.42 -33.33
C SER A 21 10.02 6.64 -32.60
N SER A 22 11.31 6.90 -32.75
CA SER A 22 12.00 8.08 -32.22
C SER A 22 11.89 9.23 -33.23
N CYS A 23 11.20 10.31 -32.87
CA CYS A 23 11.27 11.58 -33.60
C CYS A 23 12.07 12.60 -32.80
N LEU A 24 13.37 12.70 -33.11
CA LEU A 24 14.20 13.83 -32.71
C LEU A 24 13.91 15.00 -33.66
N ALA A 25 13.26 16.04 -33.17
CA ALA A 25 13.18 17.33 -33.84
C ALA A 25 14.11 18.32 -33.13
N LEU A 26 15.35 18.40 -33.60
CA LEU A 26 16.27 19.51 -33.27
C LEU A 26 15.93 20.68 -34.20
N SER A 27 15.29 21.72 -33.66
CA SER A 27 15.20 23.02 -34.34
C SER A 27 16.36 23.91 -33.90
N ALA A 28 17.04 24.42 -34.92
CA ALA A 28 18.33 25.09 -34.89
C ALA A 28 18.33 26.45 -34.16
N CYS A 29 19.53 26.79 -33.69
CA CYS A 29 19.94 28.07 -33.14
C CYS A 29 19.63 29.26 -34.07
N THR A 30 19.17 30.35 -33.49
CA THR A 30 19.39 31.70 -34.02
C THR A 30 20.09 32.52 -32.94
N SER A 31 21.29 33.00 -33.25
CA SER A 31 22.02 33.98 -32.47
C SER A 31 21.23 35.29 -32.45
N GLU A 32 20.96 35.82 -31.26
CA GLU A 32 20.73 37.25 -31.10
C GLU A 32 21.49 37.75 -29.86
N GLU A 33 22.57 38.45 -30.14
CA GLU A 33 23.34 39.25 -29.20
C GLU A 33 22.62 40.59 -29.09
N GLY A 34 22.04 40.91 -27.92
CA GLY A 34 21.51 42.26 -27.69
C GLY A 34 20.43 42.39 -26.62
N GLY A 35 20.84 42.89 -25.45
CA GLY A 35 19.97 43.65 -24.56
C GLY A 35 19.29 42.85 -23.46
N ALA A 36 19.87 42.89 -22.26
CA ALA A 36 19.17 42.49 -21.05
C ALA A 36 17.96 43.40 -20.78
N PRO A 37 16.77 42.84 -20.52
CA PRO A 37 15.93 43.29 -19.43
C PRO A 37 16.25 42.45 -18.20
N ALA A 38 16.34 43.10 -17.04
CA ALA A 38 16.41 42.41 -15.76
C ALA A 38 15.08 41.67 -15.54
N GLU A 39 15.01 40.42 -16.00
CA GLU A 39 13.99 39.48 -15.57
C GLU A 39 14.34 39.11 -14.14
N THR A 40 13.57 39.69 -13.20
CA THR A 40 13.50 39.16 -11.85
C THR A 40 13.20 37.67 -12.02
N PRO A 41 14.01 36.73 -11.51
CA PRO A 41 13.62 35.34 -11.54
C PRO A 41 12.30 35.29 -10.80
N GLY A 42 11.22 35.10 -11.55
CA GLY A 42 9.93 34.80 -10.99
C GLY A 42 10.19 33.69 -9.99
N ALA A 43 9.74 33.92 -8.76
CA ALA A 43 9.70 32.88 -7.76
C ALA A 43 9.14 31.65 -8.47
N ALA A 44 10.00 30.68 -8.74
CA ALA A 44 9.53 29.33 -8.88
C ALA A 44 8.80 29.13 -7.57
N GLU A 45 7.47 29.14 -7.62
CA GLU A 45 6.67 28.47 -6.61
C GLU A 45 7.29 27.08 -6.56
N SER A 46 8.22 26.92 -5.62
CA SER A 46 8.64 25.62 -5.15
C SER A 46 7.33 25.08 -4.59
N ALA A 47 6.60 24.35 -5.43
CA ALA A 47 5.55 23.48 -4.95
C ALA A 47 6.27 22.59 -3.95
N SER A 48 6.12 22.93 -2.67
CA SER A 48 6.67 22.11 -1.61
C SER A 48 6.18 20.69 -1.88
N PRO A 49 7.05 19.68 -1.88
CA PRO A 49 6.59 18.31 -2.01
C PRO A 49 5.47 18.11 -0.97
N GLU A 50 4.35 17.54 -1.40
CA GLU A 50 3.25 17.22 -0.51
C GLU A 50 3.77 16.19 0.49
N VAL A 51 4.09 16.64 1.71
CA VAL A 51 4.70 15.79 2.72
C VAL A 51 3.69 14.74 3.13
N VAL A 52 4.04 13.46 2.97
CA VAL A 52 3.20 12.33 3.38
C VAL A 52 3.02 12.36 4.91
N PRO A 53 1.78 12.44 5.43
CA PRO A 53 1.55 12.48 6.87
C PRO A 53 1.98 11.17 7.54
N ARG A 54 2.68 11.24 8.68
CA ARG A 54 3.04 10.04 9.49
C ARG A 54 1.82 9.16 9.80
N THR A 55 0.68 9.77 10.11
CA THR A 55 -0.55 9.05 10.43
C THR A 55 -1.13 8.30 9.23
N TRP A 56 -0.85 8.76 8.00
CA TRP A 56 -1.18 8.02 6.80
C TRP A 56 -0.28 6.78 6.69
N VAL A 57 1.04 6.94 6.85
CA VAL A 57 2.00 5.82 6.79
C VAL A 57 1.69 4.77 7.85
N GLU A 58 1.43 5.21 9.08
CA GLU A 58 1.08 4.35 10.21
C GLU A 58 -0.24 3.59 9.98
N ARG A 59 -1.24 4.22 9.37
CA ARG A 59 -2.47 3.51 8.99
C ARG A 59 -2.21 2.48 7.91
N GLU A 60 -1.40 2.86 6.92
CA GLU A 60 -1.10 2.02 5.77
C GLU A 60 -0.39 0.73 6.16
N VAL A 61 0.63 0.83 7.03
CA VAL A 61 1.33 -0.34 7.55
C VAL A 61 0.40 -1.21 8.40
N ARG A 62 -0.45 -0.61 9.25
CA ARG A 62 -1.42 -1.37 10.06
C ARG A 62 -2.40 -2.17 9.22
N VAL A 63 -2.93 -1.59 8.15
CA VAL A 63 -3.89 -2.27 7.27
C VAL A 63 -3.22 -3.46 6.58
N ARG A 64 -2.01 -3.29 6.03
CA ARG A 64 -1.29 -4.41 5.42
C ARG A 64 -0.81 -5.46 6.42
N THR A 65 -0.44 -5.06 7.63
CA THR A 65 -0.15 -6.02 8.71
C THR A 65 -1.40 -6.80 9.10
N LEU A 66 -2.57 -6.16 9.18
CA LEU A 66 -3.83 -6.84 9.46
C LEU A 66 -4.18 -7.86 8.37
N ASP A 67 -3.99 -7.48 7.10
CA ASP A 67 -4.19 -8.38 5.96
C ASP A 67 -3.30 -9.63 6.07
N ARG A 68 -2.03 -9.44 6.46
CA ARG A 68 -1.09 -10.52 6.71
C ARG A 68 -1.54 -11.43 7.85
N MET A 69 -1.94 -10.85 8.98
CA MET A 69 -2.44 -11.59 10.14
C MET A 69 -3.64 -12.49 9.78
N MET A 70 -4.59 -11.96 9.00
CA MET A 70 -5.74 -12.73 8.55
C MET A 70 -5.36 -13.81 7.52
N THR A 71 -4.43 -13.49 6.60
CA THR A 71 -4.02 -14.43 5.54
C THR A 71 -3.20 -15.61 6.07
N GLU A 72 -2.35 -15.39 7.08
CA GLU A 72 -1.49 -16.44 7.64
C GLU A 72 -2.04 -17.11 8.90
N GLY A 73 -2.87 -16.39 9.66
CA GLY A 73 -3.53 -16.86 10.86
C GLY A 73 -4.96 -17.37 10.61
N ASP A 74 -5.75 -17.39 11.68
CA ASP A 74 -7.21 -17.60 11.61
C ASP A 74 -7.89 -16.21 11.63
N PRO A 75 -8.55 -15.77 10.55
CA PRO A 75 -9.24 -14.48 10.51
C PRO A 75 -10.29 -14.32 11.61
N GLN A 76 -10.95 -15.40 12.03
CA GLN A 76 -11.93 -15.36 13.11
C GLN A 76 -11.25 -15.06 14.45
N GLU A 77 -10.13 -15.71 14.73
CA GLU A 77 -9.34 -15.47 15.95
C GLU A 77 -8.83 -14.03 16.00
N VAL A 78 -8.34 -13.50 14.87
CA VAL A 78 -7.88 -12.10 14.77
C VAL A 78 -8.99 -11.11 15.13
N MET A 79 -10.20 -11.34 14.61
CA MET A 79 -11.36 -10.49 14.90
C MET A 79 -11.86 -10.65 16.34
N ASP A 80 -11.92 -11.88 16.85
CA ASP A 80 -12.33 -12.17 18.22
C ASP A 80 -11.38 -11.51 19.24
N ASN A 81 -10.07 -11.53 18.98
CA ASN A 81 -9.06 -10.88 19.81
C ASN A 81 -9.17 -9.34 19.79
N THR A 82 -9.56 -8.77 18.65
CA THR A 82 -9.77 -7.32 18.49
C THR A 82 -10.98 -6.82 19.29
N GLY A 83 -11.93 -7.71 19.61
CA GLY A 83 -13.07 -7.42 20.48
C GLY A 83 -14.02 -6.36 19.91
N ASP A 84 -14.56 -5.49 20.77
CA ASP A 84 -15.58 -4.49 20.42
C ASP A 84 -15.12 -3.52 19.31
N LEU A 85 -13.81 -3.30 19.16
CA LEU A 85 -13.27 -2.45 18.10
C LEU A 85 -13.19 -3.16 16.74
N GLY A 86 -13.37 -4.48 16.69
CA GLY A 86 -13.46 -5.24 15.43
C GLY A 86 -14.71 -4.86 14.63
N GLU A 87 -15.84 -4.61 15.29
CA GLU A 87 -17.07 -4.13 14.63
C GLU A 87 -16.82 -2.83 13.86
N ARG A 88 -15.92 -1.98 14.37
CA ARG A 88 -15.56 -0.73 13.72
C ARG A 88 -14.84 -0.94 12.38
N LEU A 89 -14.00 -1.97 12.28
CA LEU A 89 -13.31 -2.32 11.04
C LEU A 89 -14.29 -2.83 9.98
N LEU A 90 -15.31 -3.58 10.42
CA LEU A 90 -16.42 -4.03 9.57
C LEU A 90 -17.27 -2.86 9.07
N GLU A 91 -17.62 -1.91 9.95
CA GLU A 91 -18.34 -0.69 9.57
C GLU A 91 -17.59 0.12 8.50
N THR A 92 -16.26 0.17 8.58
CA THR A 92 -15.43 0.87 7.59
C THR A 92 -15.24 0.10 6.29
N ARG A 93 -15.65 -1.17 6.22
CA ARG A 93 -15.37 -2.11 5.14
C ARG A 93 -13.89 -2.39 4.88
N ILE A 94 -13.02 -2.00 5.82
CA ILE A 94 -11.60 -2.38 5.79
C ILE A 94 -11.46 -3.85 6.08
N VAL A 95 -12.32 -4.39 6.95
CA VAL A 95 -12.54 -5.82 7.06
C VAL A 95 -13.92 -6.12 6.49
N GLN A 96 -14.04 -7.17 5.68
CA GLN A 96 -15.30 -7.65 5.13
C GLN A 96 -15.52 -9.10 5.53
N GLU A 97 -16.78 -9.45 5.85
CA GLU A 97 -17.19 -10.83 6.07
C GLU A 97 -17.52 -11.48 4.71
N GLY A 98 -16.80 -12.55 4.38
CA GLY A 98 -17.00 -13.37 3.19
C GLY A 98 -17.39 -14.80 3.54
N ASP A 99 -17.52 -15.66 2.52
CA ASP A 99 -17.92 -17.05 2.68
C ASP A 99 -16.93 -17.88 3.52
N ASP A 100 -15.64 -17.49 3.50
CA ASP A 100 -14.53 -18.18 4.17
C ASP A 100 -14.04 -17.45 5.44
N GLY A 101 -14.82 -16.52 5.98
CA GLY A 101 -14.48 -15.71 7.16
C GLY A 101 -14.18 -14.26 6.81
N TYR A 102 -13.24 -13.64 7.51
CA TYR A 102 -12.91 -12.22 7.34
C TYR A 102 -11.75 -12.01 6.36
N VAL A 103 -11.84 -10.95 5.56
CA VAL A 103 -10.78 -10.52 4.63
C VAL A 103 -10.56 -9.01 4.76
N VAL A 104 -9.33 -8.56 4.58
CA VAL A 104 -9.00 -7.13 4.53
C VAL A 104 -9.19 -6.60 3.12
N GLU A 105 -9.86 -5.46 2.99
CA GLU A 105 -9.95 -4.69 1.75
C GLU A 105 -8.79 -3.69 1.68
N LEU A 106 -7.90 -3.89 0.70
CA LEU A 106 -6.76 -3.01 0.47
C LEU A 106 -7.08 -1.89 -0.51
N ASP A 107 -8.12 -2.02 -1.33
CA ASP A 107 -8.59 -0.96 -2.20
C ASP A 107 -9.39 0.08 -1.40
N LYS A 108 -8.77 1.24 -1.16
CA LYS A 108 -9.36 2.34 -0.40
C LYS A 108 -10.64 2.90 -1.04
N ASP A 109 -10.84 2.70 -2.34
CA ASP A 109 -12.06 3.13 -3.03
C ASP A 109 -13.28 2.26 -2.66
N GLU A 110 -13.06 1.05 -2.14
CA GLU A 110 -14.12 0.12 -1.69
C GLU A 110 -14.49 0.33 -0.20
N TRP A 111 -13.72 1.15 0.54
CA TRP A 111 -13.99 1.48 1.93
C TRP A 111 -15.25 2.35 2.05
N ASP A 112 -15.97 2.24 3.17
CA ASP A 112 -17.14 3.10 3.41
C ASP A 112 -16.68 4.55 3.73
N PRO A 113 -16.93 5.53 2.83
CA PRO A 113 -16.43 6.90 2.99
C PRO A 113 -17.01 7.61 4.22
N ASP A 114 -18.25 7.30 4.60
CA ASP A 114 -18.93 7.90 5.74
C ASP A 114 -18.35 7.36 7.05
N ALA A 115 -18.01 6.07 7.08
CA ALA A 115 -17.42 5.44 8.26
C ALA A 115 -15.95 5.84 8.48
N VAL A 116 -15.14 5.93 7.40
CA VAL A 116 -13.72 6.29 7.48
C VAL A 116 -13.48 7.78 7.71
N THR A 117 -14.49 8.64 7.51
CA THR A 117 -14.43 10.08 7.84
C THR A 117 -13.99 10.33 9.30
N PHE A 118 -14.30 9.40 10.20
CA PHE A 118 -13.84 9.43 11.60
C PHE A 118 -12.51 8.70 11.79
N THR A 119 -11.46 9.23 11.15
CA THR A 119 -10.12 8.63 11.09
C THR A 119 -9.56 8.26 12.47
N THR A 120 -9.76 9.07 13.51
CA THR A 120 -9.29 8.75 14.88
C THR A 120 -9.87 7.44 15.43
N ARG A 121 -11.14 7.15 15.14
CA ARG A 121 -11.78 5.89 15.60
C ARG A 121 -11.30 4.70 14.80
N LEU A 122 -11.08 4.89 13.51
CA LEU A 122 -10.46 3.89 12.65
C LEU A 122 -9.04 3.57 13.14
N ASP A 123 -8.22 4.60 13.36
CA ASP A 123 -6.84 4.44 13.82
C ASP A 123 -6.78 3.72 15.17
N ALA A 124 -7.73 3.98 16.06
CA ALA A 124 -7.85 3.27 17.33
C ALA A 124 -8.21 1.79 17.14
N ALA A 125 -9.14 1.47 16.23
CA ALA A 125 -9.51 0.08 15.93
C ALA A 125 -8.36 -0.72 15.30
N LEU A 126 -7.63 -0.10 14.36
CA LEU A 126 -6.42 -0.70 13.80
C LEU A 126 -5.32 -0.87 14.85
N ALA A 127 -5.13 0.12 15.74
CA ALA A 127 -4.15 0.01 16.82
C ALA A 127 -4.50 -1.10 17.81
N GLU A 128 -5.78 -1.28 18.14
CA GLU A 128 -6.25 -2.40 18.97
C GLU A 128 -5.97 -3.73 18.30
N ALA A 129 -6.29 -3.88 17.01
CA ALA A 129 -6.02 -5.11 16.25
C ALA A 129 -4.54 -5.47 16.28
N MET A 130 -3.64 -4.49 16.14
CA MET A 130 -2.19 -4.71 16.24
C MET A 130 -1.75 -5.10 17.64
N SER A 131 -2.33 -4.49 18.69
CA SER A 131 -1.96 -4.77 20.07
C SER A 131 -2.50 -6.11 20.58
N ALA A 132 -3.61 -6.58 20.02
CA ALA A 132 -4.29 -7.79 20.45
C ALA A 132 -3.79 -9.05 19.73
N ASN A 133 -3.07 -8.89 18.62
CA ASN A 133 -2.68 -9.99 17.75
C ASN A 133 -1.17 -10.00 17.47
N GLU A 134 -0.68 -11.19 17.15
CA GLU A 134 0.68 -11.41 16.66
C GLU A 134 0.66 -11.58 15.14
N VAL A 135 1.75 -11.21 14.48
CA VAL A 135 1.98 -11.47 13.05
C VAL A 135 3.16 -12.40 12.91
N THR A 136 3.00 -13.45 12.10
CA THR A 136 4.13 -14.25 11.66
C THR A 136 4.82 -13.50 10.52
N TRP A 137 6.10 -13.21 10.71
CA TRP A 137 6.93 -12.47 9.78
C TRP A 137 8.29 -13.16 9.66
N CYS A 138 8.58 -13.66 8.45
CA CYS A 138 9.85 -14.31 8.11
C CYS A 138 10.24 -15.45 9.07
N GLU A 139 9.29 -16.33 9.38
CA GLU A 139 9.44 -17.46 10.33
C GLU A 139 9.57 -17.06 11.81
N GLU A 140 9.49 -15.76 12.13
CA GLU A 140 9.41 -15.24 13.49
C GLU A 140 7.98 -14.78 13.79
N THR A 141 7.50 -14.98 15.01
CA THR A 141 6.23 -14.41 15.46
C THR A 141 6.53 -13.22 16.34
N VAL A 142 5.96 -12.07 16.01
CA VAL A 142 6.13 -10.81 16.74
C VAL A 142 4.78 -10.16 17.03
N PRO A 143 4.67 -9.37 18.12
CA PRO A 143 3.48 -8.55 18.36
C PRO A 143 3.23 -7.59 17.20
N GLY A 144 1.97 -7.42 16.79
CA GLY A 144 1.63 -6.55 15.65
C GLY A 144 1.98 -5.08 15.86
N ASP A 145 1.86 -4.58 17.09
CA ASP A 145 2.21 -3.21 17.44
C ASP A 145 3.73 -2.98 17.38
N GLU A 146 4.52 -3.97 17.84
CA GLU A 146 5.97 -3.96 17.72
C GLU A 146 6.42 -4.03 16.27
N PHE A 147 5.77 -4.85 15.44
CA PHE A 147 6.02 -4.94 14.01
C PHE A 147 5.82 -3.60 13.30
N VAL A 148 4.65 -2.98 13.50
CA VAL A 148 4.33 -1.66 12.94
C VAL A 148 5.28 -0.58 13.43
N ARG A 149 5.62 -0.57 14.72
CA ARG A 149 6.57 0.38 15.29
C ARG A 149 7.95 0.22 14.67
N SER A 150 8.41 -1.00 14.46
CA SER A 150 9.72 -1.28 13.85
C SER A 150 9.82 -0.71 12.44
N TYR A 151 8.78 -0.87 11.63
CA TYR A 151 8.69 -0.22 10.31
C TYR A 151 8.81 1.31 10.43
N LEU A 152 8.00 1.92 11.30
CA LEU A 152 7.99 3.38 11.46
C LEU A 152 9.33 3.91 12.01
N ASP A 153 10.01 3.18 12.88
CA ASP A 153 11.30 3.58 13.43
C ASP A 153 12.40 3.55 12.37
N GLU A 154 12.31 2.65 11.38
CA GLU A 154 13.31 2.50 10.31
C GLU A 154 13.04 3.38 9.09
N TYR A 155 11.77 3.47 8.65
CA TYR A 155 11.39 4.05 7.35
C TYR A 155 10.64 5.39 7.43
N TRP A 156 10.32 5.89 8.63
CA TRP A 156 9.74 7.24 8.75
C TRP A 156 10.71 8.29 8.21
N GLU A 157 10.20 9.19 7.36
CA GLU A 157 10.96 10.21 6.60
C GLU A 157 11.95 9.65 5.57
N ALA A 158 11.91 8.35 5.25
CA ALA A 158 12.78 7.75 4.22
C ALA A 158 12.32 8.02 2.77
N PHE A 159 11.05 8.34 2.56
CA PHE A 159 10.45 8.51 1.24
C PHE A 159 9.64 9.81 1.13
N ASP A 160 9.53 10.33 -0.08
CA ASP A 160 8.88 11.61 -0.36
C ASP A 160 7.42 11.45 -0.86
N SER A 161 6.99 10.22 -1.19
CA SER A 161 5.68 9.94 -1.79
C SER A 161 4.94 8.76 -1.17
N GLU A 162 3.61 8.77 -1.28
CA GLU A 162 2.75 7.66 -0.83
C GLU A 162 3.05 6.36 -1.59
N GLU A 163 3.38 6.44 -2.88
CA GLU A 163 3.71 5.28 -3.72
C GLU A 163 4.96 4.54 -3.20
N GLU A 164 6.03 5.27 -2.91
CA GLU A 164 7.26 4.70 -2.36
C GLU A 164 7.03 4.08 -0.97
N TYR A 165 6.19 4.70 -0.14
CA TYR A 165 5.79 4.12 1.14
C TYR A 165 5.00 2.83 0.95
N VAL A 166 4.05 2.78 0.02
CA VAL A 166 3.29 1.56 -0.30
C VAL A 166 4.23 0.44 -0.72
N GLU A 167 5.13 0.68 -1.68
CA GLU A 167 6.09 -0.31 -2.15
C GLU A 167 6.99 -0.81 -1.01
N SER A 168 7.45 0.10 -0.14
CA SER A 168 8.26 -0.22 1.02
C SER A 168 7.50 -1.05 2.06
N ILE A 169 6.24 -0.71 2.36
CA ILE A 169 5.40 -1.46 3.31
C ILE A 169 5.13 -2.86 2.77
N GLU A 170 4.80 -3.00 1.49
CA GLU A 170 4.56 -4.31 0.87
C GLU A 170 5.81 -5.19 0.91
N ALA A 171 6.97 -4.61 0.57
CA ALA A 171 8.25 -5.27 0.67
C ALA A 171 8.54 -5.73 2.12
N TYR A 172 8.30 -4.85 3.09
CA TYR A 172 8.48 -5.13 4.51
C TYR A 172 7.57 -6.27 4.97
N VAL A 173 6.25 -6.15 4.77
CA VAL A 173 5.24 -7.15 5.21
C VAL A 173 5.48 -8.52 4.58
N ASP A 174 5.91 -8.57 3.31
CA ASP A 174 6.16 -9.83 2.61
C ASP A 174 7.56 -10.42 2.83
N CYS A 175 8.37 -9.84 3.71
CA CYS A 175 9.77 -10.27 3.90
C CYS A 175 10.62 -10.17 2.62
N ARG A 176 10.25 -9.29 1.69
CA ARG A 176 10.97 -9.08 0.43
C ARG A 176 11.94 -7.90 0.62
N SER A 177 13.12 -8.20 1.16
CA SER A 177 14.23 -7.24 1.27
C SER A 177 14.81 -6.83 -0.09
#